data_AF-A0A699YJF2-F1
#
_entry.id   AF-A0A699YJF2-F1
#
_cell.length_a   1.000
_cell.length_b   1.000
_cell.length_c   1.000
_cell.angle_alpha   90.00
_cell.angle_beta   90.00
_cell.angle_gamma   90.00
#
_symmetry.space_group_name_H-M   'P 1'
#
loop_
_entity.id
_entity.type
_entity.pdbx_description
1 polymer ?
#
loop_
_entity_poly.entity_id
_entity_poly.type
_entity_poly.pdbx_seq_one_letter_code
_entity_poly.pdbx_strand_id
1 'polypeptide(L)'
;MRVGLALSGERKANMWKCGCTKDAFPAWAAKVLALGYSVGRVEEVHSRGPRSAQAAGKGGAAGSVLERRLVRVYTPGTMTHAHYFDDVSQVPGGSGATRPLVALVEGPAGALGVAVLDAALGQVQVGQLEAGSGTGGHLLSNLLLRLDPAEVVAPQTSL
;
A
#
# COMPACT_ATOMS: atom_id res chain seq x y z
N MET A 1 -2.75 16.26 3.15
CA MET A 1 -1.51 15.46 3.19
C MET A 1 -0.32 16.35 2.87
N ARG A 2 0.68 16.46 3.77
CA ARG A 2 1.93 17.18 3.50
C ARG A 2 3.08 16.18 3.54
N VAL A 3 3.57 15.77 2.38
CA VAL A 3 4.75 14.90 2.27
C VAL A 3 6.05 15.68 2.07
N GLY A 4 5.96 16.96 1.70
CA GLY A 4 7.12 17.82 1.43
C GLY A 4 7.46 17.98 -0.05
N LEU A 5 6.62 17.47 -0.96
CA LEU A 5 6.75 17.74 -2.40
C LEU A 5 6.30 19.16 -2.74
N ALA A 6 7.09 19.86 -3.56
CA ALA A 6 6.72 21.15 -4.10
C ALA A 6 5.60 21.01 -5.13
N LEU A 7 4.65 21.95 -5.11
CA LEU A 7 3.64 22.05 -6.17
C LEU A 7 4.32 22.46 -7.48
N SER A 8 3.83 21.87 -8.58
CA SER A 8 4.35 22.07 -9.93
C SER A 8 3.25 22.58 -10.86
N GLY A 9 3.64 23.40 -11.84
CA GLY A 9 2.75 23.92 -12.89
C GLY A 9 1.98 25.18 -12.50
N GLU A 10 1.40 25.84 -13.51
CA GLU A 10 0.49 26.96 -13.30
C GLU A 10 -0.84 26.47 -12.71
N ARG A 11 -1.48 27.26 -11.83
CA ARG A 11 -2.80 26.98 -11.23
C ARG A 11 -3.97 26.91 -12.23
N LYS A 12 -3.70 26.84 -13.54
CA LYS A 12 -4.71 26.72 -14.60
C LYS A 12 -5.35 25.33 -14.66
N ALA A 13 -4.70 24.31 -14.10
CA ALA A 13 -5.32 23.00 -13.93
C ALA A 13 -6.29 23.03 -12.73
N ASN A 14 -7.46 22.41 -12.90
CA ASN A 14 -8.48 22.19 -11.86
C ASN A 14 -8.00 21.28 -10.70
N MET A 15 -6.70 21.03 -10.58
CA MET A 15 -6.11 20.09 -9.64
C MET A 15 -4.67 20.49 -9.30
N TRP A 16 -4.28 20.27 -8.04
CA TRP A 16 -2.90 20.44 -7.61
C TRP A 16 -2.03 19.29 -8.12
N LYS A 17 -0.85 19.63 -8.65
CA LYS A 17 0.10 18.68 -9.19
C LYS A 17 1.43 18.78 -8.45
N CYS A 18 2.01 17.64 -8.12
CA CYS A 18 3.40 17.50 -7.70
C CYS A 18 3.94 16.18 -8.23
N GLY A 19 5.25 15.96 -8.13
CA GLY A 19 5.87 14.72 -8.57
C GLY A 19 7.33 14.62 -8.16
N CYS A 20 7.90 13.44 -8.40
CA CYS A 20 9.31 13.14 -8.20
C CYS A 20 9.85 12.38 -9.42
N THR A 21 11.17 12.22 -9.49
CA THR A 21 11.81 11.38 -10.52
C THR A 21 11.57 9.90 -10.22
N LYS A 22 11.71 9.05 -11.24
CA LYS A 22 11.56 7.59 -11.10
C LYS A 22 12.44 7.01 -9.98
N ASP A 23 13.68 7.48 -9.87
CA ASP A 23 14.65 6.96 -8.90
C ASP A 23 14.30 7.39 -7.46
N ALA A 24 13.62 8.52 -7.30
CA ALA A 24 13.16 9.01 -6.00
C ALA A 24 11.82 8.39 -5.55
N PHE A 25 11.16 7.59 -6.41
CA PHE A 25 9.86 6.99 -6.08
C PHE A 25 9.86 6.20 -4.77
N PRO A 26 10.84 5.30 -4.48
CA PRO A 26 10.85 4.55 -3.23
C PRO A 26 10.82 5.44 -2.00
N ALA A 27 11.69 6.45 -1.93
CA ALA A 27 11.78 7.38 -0.80
C ALA A 27 10.48 8.18 -0.59
N TRP A 28 9.83 8.61 -1.67
CA TRP A 28 8.56 9.34 -1.56
C TRP A 28 7.41 8.42 -1.18
N ALA A 29 7.32 7.23 -1.78
CA ALA A 29 6.29 6.27 -1.43
C ALA A 29 6.45 5.76 0.01
N ALA A 30 7.68 5.59 0.53
CA ALA A 30 7.95 5.33 1.95
C ALA A 30 7.28 6.37 2.86
N LYS A 31 7.46 7.67 2.57
CA LYS A 31 6.84 8.76 3.34
C LYS A 31 5.31 8.72 3.28
N VAL A 32 4.73 8.40 2.13
CA VAL A 32 3.28 8.24 1.98
C VAL A 32 2.76 7.07 2.84
N LEU A 33 3.45 5.93 2.79
CA LEU A 33 3.11 4.72 3.52
C LEU A 33 3.26 4.91 5.03
N ALA A 34 4.30 5.60 5.48
CA ALA A 34 4.53 5.92 6.89
C ALA A 34 3.39 6.79 7.49
N LEU A 35 2.69 7.56 6.65
CA LEU A 35 1.51 8.33 7.05
C LEU A 35 0.20 7.49 7.03
N GLY A 36 0.28 6.18 6.76
CA GLY A 36 -0.86 5.26 6.74
C GLY A 36 -1.65 5.22 5.43
N TYR A 37 -1.15 5.83 4.36
CA TYR A 37 -1.81 5.81 3.04
C TYR A 37 -1.34 4.64 2.18
N SER A 38 -2.21 4.13 1.33
CA SER A 38 -1.84 3.17 0.27
C SER A 38 -1.29 3.87 -0.97
N VAL A 39 -0.29 3.26 -1.62
CA VAL A 39 0.37 3.80 -2.82
C VAL A 39 0.12 2.88 -4.00
N GLY A 40 -0.50 3.40 -5.06
CA GLY A 40 -0.60 2.72 -6.35
C GLY A 40 0.57 3.11 -7.27
N ARG A 41 1.30 2.13 -7.80
CA ARG A 41 2.32 2.34 -8.83
C ARG A 41 1.73 2.08 -10.21
N VAL A 42 1.68 3.14 -11.01
CA VAL A 42 1.21 3.10 -12.39
C VAL A 42 2.41 3.23 -13.32
N GLU A 43 2.56 2.32 -14.26
CA GLU A 43 3.66 2.31 -15.23
C GLU A 43 3.12 2.43 -16.65
N GLU A 44 3.96 2.97 -17.54
CA GLU A 44 3.69 3.00 -18.96
C GLU A 44 3.88 1.61 -19.56
N VAL A 45 2.83 1.09 -20.20
CA VAL A 45 2.84 -0.23 -20.82
C VAL A 45 3.06 -0.03 -22.31
N HIS A 46 4.19 -0.53 -22.81
CA HIS A 46 4.44 -0.51 -24.24
C HIS A 46 3.58 -1.59 -24.90
N SER A 47 2.58 -1.16 -25.68
CA SER A 47 1.89 -2.04 -26.63
C SER A 47 2.93 -2.61 -27.61
N ARG A 48 3.15 -3.93 -27.58
CA ARG A 48 3.91 -4.67 -28.62
C ARG A 48 3.08 -4.83 -29.91
N GLY A 49 2.25 -3.87 -30.27
CA GLY A 49 1.57 -3.82 -31.56
C GLY A 49 2.37 -2.96 -32.56
N PRO A 50 2.33 -3.28 -33.87
CA PRO A 50 2.83 -2.33 -34.86
C PRO A 50 2.09 -1.02 -34.63
N ARG A 51 2.84 0.06 -34.39
CA ARG A 51 2.30 1.43 -34.42
C ARG A 51 1.53 1.54 -35.72
N SER A 52 0.19 1.48 -35.65
CA SER A 52 -0.61 1.56 -36.86
C SER A 52 -0.30 2.91 -37.48
N ALA A 53 0.35 2.87 -38.63
CA ALA A 53 0.51 3.99 -39.54
C ALA A 53 -0.86 4.35 -40.16
N GLN A 54 -1.89 4.50 -39.32
CA GLN A 54 -3.24 4.94 -39.67
C GLN A 54 -3.58 6.18 -38.83
N ALA A 55 -2.72 7.18 -38.92
CA ALA A 55 -3.07 8.57 -38.64
C ALA A 55 -2.32 9.51 -39.58
N ALA A 56 -2.12 9.10 -40.84
CA ALA A 56 -1.76 10.01 -41.93
C ALA A 56 -3.06 10.55 -42.56
N GLY A 57 -3.88 11.22 -41.75
CA GLY A 57 -5.18 11.76 -42.14
C GLY A 57 -5.47 13.04 -41.38
N LYS A 58 -4.98 14.16 -41.93
CA LYS A 58 -5.37 15.56 -41.68
C LYS A 58 -6.01 15.90 -40.32
N GLY A 59 -5.22 16.53 -39.44
CA GLY A 59 -5.72 17.47 -38.43
C GLY A 59 -5.63 16.99 -36.98
N GLY A 60 -4.70 17.58 -36.22
CA GLY A 60 -4.62 17.45 -34.77
C GLY A 60 -3.39 16.69 -34.29
N ALA A 61 -2.38 17.43 -33.81
CA ALA A 61 -1.24 16.89 -33.08
C ALA A 61 -1.69 16.40 -31.68
N ALA A 62 -2.53 15.38 -31.63
CA ALA A 62 -2.79 14.62 -30.42
C ALA A 62 -1.89 13.39 -30.46
N GLY A 63 -0.67 13.52 -29.95
CA GLY A 63 0.19 12.36 -29.72
C GLY A 63 -0.60 11.31 -28.93
N SER A 64 -0.65 10.09 -29.45
CA SER A 64 -1.38 8.99 -28.82
C SER A 64 -0.96 8.87 -27.36
N VAL A 65 -1.90 9.06 -26.43
CA VAL A 65 -1.64 8.93 -25.00
C VAL A 65 -1.08 7.54 -24.73
N LEU A 66 0.11 7.48 -24.13
CA LEU A 66 0.73 6.21 -23.75
C LEU A 66 -0.21 5.43 -22.81
N GLU A 67 -0.39 4.15 -23.09
CA GLU A 67 -1.16 3.25 -22.23
C GLU A 67 -0.46 3.13 -20.87
N ARG A 68 -1.24 3.22 -19.79
CA ARG A 68 -0.75 3.14 -18.42
C ARG A 68 -1.58 2.15 -17.63
N ARG A 69 -0.93 1.33 -16.80
CA ARG A 69 -1.60 0.34 -15.94
C ARG A 69 -1.08 0.41 -14.52
N LEU A 70 -1.98 0.19 -13.57
CA LEU A 70 -1.62 -0.06 -12.18
C LEU A 70 -0.90 -1.41 -12.10
N VAL A 71 0.39 -1.39 -11.80
CA VAL A 71 1.22 -2.60 -11.73
C VAL A 71 1.38 -3.14 -10.32
N ARG A 72 1.20 -2.28 -9.30
CA ARG A 72 1.34 -2.67 -7.90
C ARG A 72 0.60 -1.72 -6.97
N VAL A 73 0.09 -2.25 -5.87
CA VAL A 73 -0.40 -1.48 -4.73
C VAL A 73 0.49 -1.82 -3.53
N TYR A 74 0.94 -0.79 -2.83
CA TYR A 74 1.65 -0.91 -1.56
C TYR A 74 0.74 -0.40 -0.46
N THR A 75 0.69 -1.13 0.63
CA THR A 75 0.02 -0.76 1.87
C THR A 75 1.03 -0.89 3.01
N PRO A 76 0.81 -0.27 4.18
CA PRO A 76 1.72 -0.39 5.31
C PRO A 76 2.07 -1.85 5.67
N GLY A 77 1.11 -2.78 5.59
CA GLY A 77 1.33 -4.20 5.90
C GLY A 77 1.92 -5.05 4.76
N THR A 78 2.02 -4.52 3.54
CA THR A 78 2.49 -5.28 2.35
C THR A 78 3.84 -4.77 1.81
N MET A 79 4.54 -3.96 2.61
CA MET A 79 5.85 -3.43 2.25
C MET A 79 6.89 -4.56 2.25
N THR A 80 7.48 -4.83 1.09
CA THR A 80 8.40 -5.97 0.87
C THR A 80 9.83 -5.54 0.55
N HIS A 81 10.06 -4.25 0.27
CA HIS A 81 11.30 -3.78 -0.33
C HIS A 81 12.21 -3.14 0.73
N ALA A 82 13.46 -3.63 0.81
CA ALA A 82 14.55 -3.10 1.64
C ALA A 82 14.68 -1.56 1.57
N HIS A 83 14.54 -0.99 0.37
CA HIS A 83 14.63 0.46 0.15
C HIS A 83 13.60 1.28 0.93
N TYR A 84 12.42 0.72 1.21
CA TYR A 84 11.45 1.46 2.01
C TYR A 84 11.77 1.41 3.50
N PHE A 85 12.42 0.37 4.01
CA PHE A 85 12.71 0.26 5.45
C PHE A 85 13.73 1.30 5.89
N ASP A 86 14.80 1.46 5.10
CA ASP A 86 15.81 2.49 5.36
C ASP A 86 15.18 3.88 5.33
N ASP A 87 14.37 4.20 4.31
CA ASP A 87 13.74 5.52 4.17
C ASP A 87 12.61 5.77 5.17
N VAL A 88 11.81 4.75 5.53
CA VAL A 88 10.75 4.87 6.56
C VAL A 88 11.35 5.11 7.93
N SER A 89 12.47 4.45 8.27
CA SER A 89 13.16 4.66 9.55
C SER A 89 13.63 6.10 9.76
N GLN A 90 13.84 6.86 8.66
CA GLN A 90 14.24 8.26 8.69
C GLN A 90 13.06 9.22 8.88
N VAL A 91 11.81 8.74 8.80
CA VAL A 91 10.61 9.55 9.01
C VAL A 91 10.25 9.55 10.51
N PRO A 92 9.92 10.71 11.12
CA PRO A 92 9.47 10.75 12.51
C PRO A 92 8.26 9.83 12.74
N GLY A 93 8.39 8.86 13.65
CA GLY A 93 7.37 7.83 13.92
C GLY A 93 7.43 6.61 13.00
N GLY A 94 8.37 6.56 12.06
CA GLY A 94 8.63 5.39 11.24
C GLY A 94 9.38 4.30 12.03
N SER A 95 8.89 3.08 11.95
CA SER A 95 9.59 1.91 12.48
C SER A 95 10.54 1.35 11.42
N GLY A 96 11.81 1.17 11.78
CA GLY A 96 12.78 0.42 10.95
C GLY A 96 12.56 -1.10 10.98
N ALA A 97 11.57 -1.58 11.72
CA ALA A 97 11.21 -2.99 11.81
C ALA A 97 10.02 -3.34 10.91
N THR A 98 10.00 -4.59 10.42
CA THR A 98 8.86 -5.15 9.70
C THR A 98 7.70 -5.27 10.69
N ARG A 99 6.53 -4.75 10.30
CA ARG A 99 5.30 -4.87 11.08
C ARG A 99 4.29 -5.64 10.25
N PRO A 100 3.66 -6.69 10.81
CA PRO A 100 2.87 -7.60 10.01
C PRO A 100 1.53 -6.98 9.60
N LEU A 101 0.95 -7.54 8.54
CA LEU A 101 -0.48 -7.47 8.27
C LEU A 101 -1.18 -8.56 9.05
N VAL A 102 -2.24 -8.22 9.78
CA VAL A 102 -3.06 -9.19 10.52
C VAL A 102 -4.45 -9.25 9.90
N ALA A 103 -4.84 -10.41 9.39
CA ALA A 103 -6.19 -10.69 8.94
C ALA A 103 -6.97 -11.37 10.06
N LEU A 104 -8.17 -10.87 10.33
CA LEU A 104 -9.07 -11.36 11.36
C LEU A 104 -10.41 -11.75 10.74
N VAL A 105 -11.00 -12.83 11.24
CA VAL A 105 -12.38 -13.21 10.94
C VAL A 105 -13.04 -13.73 12.20
N GLU A 106 -14.26 -13.27 12.44
CA GLU A 106 -15.07 -13.81 13.53
C GLU A 106 -15.78 -15.09 13.08
N GLY A 107 -15.61 -16.13 13.88
CA GLY A 107 -16.23 -17.43 13.71
C GLY A 107 -17.40 -17.63 14.69
N PRO A 108 -18.04 -18.81 14.64
CA PRO A 108 -19.13 -19.15 15.55
C PRO A 108 -18.71 -19.07 17.02
N ALA A 109 -19.68 -18.75 17.88
CA ALA A 109 -19.48 -18.66 19.33
C ALA A 109 -18.36 -17.69 19.78
N GLY A 110 -18.00 -16.71 18.94
CA GLY A 110 -17.00 -15.68 19.25
C GLY A 110 -15.55 -16.13 19.08
N ALA A 111 -15.30 -17.28 18.47
CA ALA A 111 -13.95 -17.69 18.10
C ALA A 111 -13.38 -16.75 17.02
N LEU A 112 -12.07 -16.52 17.01
CA LEU A 112 -11.43 -15.66 16.02
C LEU A 112 -10.43 -16.46 15.18
N GLY A 113 -10.62 -16.48 13.87
CA GLY A 113 -9.60 -16.89 12.93
C GLY A 113 -8.60 -15.77 12.71
N VAL A 114 -7.31 -16.08 12.73
CA VAL A 114 -6.23 -15.10 12.58
C VAL A 114 -5.24 -15.59 11.54
N ALA A 115 -4.85 -14.72 10.61
CA ALA A 115 -3.66 -14.90 9.78
C ALA A 115 -2.72 -13.71 9.92
N VAL A 116 -1.44 -13.97 10.16
CA VAL A 116 -0.38 -12.97 10.30
C VAL A 116 0.55 -13.12 9.11
N LEU A 117 0.73 -12.04 8.34
CA LEU A 117 1.61 -11.96 7.19
C LEU A 117 2.74 -10.98 7.49
N ASP A 118 3.98 -11.47 7.53
CA ASP A 118 5.16 -10.61 7.34
C ASP A 118 5.56 -10.68 5.87
N ALA A 119 5.16 -9.65 5.11
CA ALA A 119 5.42 -9.58 3.69
C ALA A 119 6.92 -9.47 3.38
N ALA A 120 7.69 -8.79 4.22
CA ALA A 120 9.11 -8.57 4.02
C ALA A 120 9.92 -9.86 4.22
N LEU A 121 9.51 -10.70 5.17
CA LEU A 121 10.10 -12.01 5.42
C LEU A 121 9.47 -13.13 4.58
N GLY A 122 8.35 -12.86 3.90
CA GLY A 122 7.58 -13.88 3.18
C GLY A 122 6.98 -14.94 4.10
N GLN A 123 6.71 -14.59 5.36
CA GLN A 123 6.22 -15.52 6.38
C GLN A 123 4.72 -15.37 6.58
N VAL A 124 4.03 -16.50 6.71
CA VAL A 124 2.59 -16.56 7.01
C VAL A 124 2.38 -17.49 8.18
N GLN A 125 1.66 -17.01 9.19
CA GLN A 125 1.23 -17.78 10.35
C GLN A 125 -0.29 -17.75 10.39
N VAL A 126 -0.93 -18.90 10.58
CA VAL A 126 -2.38 -19.01 10.65
C VAL A 126 -2.74 -19.71 11.94
N GLY A 127 -3.77 -19.23 12.62
CA GLY A 127 -4.23 -19.79 13.88
C GLY A 127 -5.66 -19.40 14.20
N GLN A 128 -6.13 -19.91 15.34
CA GLN A 128 -7.44 -19.62 15.88
C GLN A 128 -7.30 -19.25 17.36
N LEU A 129 -8.06 -18.25 17.80
CA LEU A 129 -8.23 -17.89 19.19
C LEU A 129 -9.60 -18.38 19.64
N GLU A 130 -9.63 -19.31 20.59
CA GLU A 130 -10.86 -19.83 21.15
C GLU A 130 -11.57 -18.77 21.99
N ALA A 131 -12.91 -18.75 21.90
CA ALA A 131 -13.74 -17.96 22.80
C ALA A 131 -13.77 -18.62 24.18
N GLY A 132 -12.83 -18.26 25.05
CA GLY A 132 -12.97 -18.57 26.47
C GLY A 132 -14.24 -17.91 27.02
N SER A 133 -14.96 -18.60 27.90
CA SER A 133 -16.18 -18.09 28.55
C SER A 133 -15.91 -16.71 29.16
N GLY A 134 -16.34 -15.66 28.46
CA GLY A 134 -16.33 -14.28 28.94
C GLY A 134 -15.15 -13.36 28.57
N THR A 135 -14.09 -13.80 27.87
CA THR A 135 -12.91 -12.91 27.64
C THR A 135 -12.09 -13.11 26.35
N GLY A 136 -12.70 -13.59 25.26
CA GLY A 136 -12.01 -13.70 23.95
C GLY A 136 -11.25 -12.43 23.51
N GLY A 137 -11.72 -11.26 23.94
CA GLY A 137 -11.06 -9.97 23.72
C GLY A 137 -9.63 -9.87 24.27
N HIS A 138 -9.29 -10.51 25.40
CA HIS A 138 -7.94 -10.40 25.98
C HIS A 138 -6.87 -11.10 25.15
N LEU A 139 -7.19 -12.23 24.52
CA LEU A 139 -6.25 -12.93 23.64
C LEU A 139 -5.98 -12.11 22.37
N LEU A 140 -7.02 -11.51 21.79
CA LEU A 140 -6.87 -10.61 20.66
C LEU A 140 -6.06 -9.36 21.05
N SER A 141 -6.38 -8.72 22.18
CA SER A 141 -5.61 -7.56 22.66
C SER A 141 -4.14 -7.90 22.87
N ASN A 142 -3.83 -9.05 23.48
CA ASN A 142 -2.46 -9.51 23.67
C ASN A 142 -1.75 -9.77 22.34
N LEU A 143 -2.44 -10.36 21.36
CA LEU A 143 -1.90 -10.59 20.04
C LEU A 143 -1.54 -9.27 19.35
N LEU A 144 -2.49 -8.32 19.31
CA LEU A 144 -2.30 -7.03 18.65
C LEU A 144 -1.21 -6.19 19.32
N LEU A 145 -1.13 -6.21 20.65
CA LEU A 145 -0.08 -5.51 21.40
C LEU A 145 1.31 -6.11 21.18
N ARG A 146 1.40 -7.45 21.01
CA ARG A 146 2.69 -8.12 20.76
C ARG A 146 3.16 -7.97 19.32
N LEU A 147 2.23 -8.03 18.38
CA LEU A 147 2.57 -7.96 16.95
C LEU A 147 2.75 -6.52 16.47
N ASP A 148 2.11 -5.54 17.11
CA ASP A 148 2.04 -4.14 16.65
C ASP A 148 1.81 -4.07 15.13
N PRO A 149 0.69 -4.62 14.61
CA PRO A 149 0.53 -4.76 13.17
C PRO A 149 0.49 -3.40 12.48
N ALA A 150 1.12 -3.31 11.30
CA ALA A 150 1.03 -2.11 10.47
C ALA A 150 -0.35 -1.93 9.86
N GLU A 151 -1.08 -3.03 9.69
CA GLU A 151 -2.38 -3.07 9.04
C GLU A 151 -3.20 -4.25 9.58
N VAL A 152 -4.47 -4.00 9.85
CA VAL A 152 -5.43 -5.05 10.23
C VAL A 152 -6.54 -5.08 9.19
N VAL A 153 -6.83 -6.26 8.66
CA VAL A 153 -7.92 -6.47 7.71
C VAL A 153 -8.97 -7.40 8.31
N ALA A 154 -10.23 -7.04 8.16
CA ALA A 154 -11.38 -7.83 8.59
C ALA A 154 -12.51 -7.69 7.57
N PRO A 155 -13.41 -8.69 7.47
CA PRO A 155 -14.65 -8.54 6.71
C PRO A 155 -15.45 -7.32 7.17
N GLN A 156 -16.13 -6.62 6.25
CA GLN A 156 -16.95 -5.44 6.59
C GLN A 156 -18.07 -5.74 7.60
N THR A 157 -18.50 -7.00 7.68
CA THR A 157 -19.55 -7.48 8.58
C THR A 157 -19.02 -8.03 9.91
N SER A 158 -17.70 -8.05 10.09
CA SER A 158 -17.05 -8.54 11.30
C SER A 158 -16.44 -7.34 12.03
N LEU A 159 -17.03 -6.98 13.17
CA LEU A 159 -16.79 -5.86 14.11
C LEU A 159 -17.92 -4.81 14.16
#